data_AF-A0A7C9ASX0-F1
#
_entry.id   AF-A0A7C9ASX0-F1
#
_cell.length_a   1.000
_cell.length_b   1.000
_cell.length_c   1.000
_cell.angle_alpha   90.00
_cell.angle_beta   90.00
_cell.angle_gamma   90.00
#
_symmetry.space_group_name_H-M   'P 1'
#
loop_
_entity.id
_entity.type
_entity.pdbx_description
1 polymer ?
#
loop_
_entity_poly.entity_id
_entity_poly.type
_entity_poly.pdbx_seq_one_letter_code
_entity_poly.pdbx_strand_id
1 'polypeptide(L)'
;NLALKYGPIMSLRLSHAPAIVVSSPEAAELFLKQHDAVFASRPIIQAGLYLSYGNKAMAFTQYGEYWRHMRKMCTLHLLTPAKVASFEGLRTAEIEKAVRHLMKSAVAREVVDVEERVGELIE
;
A
#
# COMPACT_ATOMS: atom_id res chain seq x y z
N ASN A 1 -11.51 8.73 20.05
CA ASN A 1 -11.60 9.28 18.68
C ASN A 1 -11.29 10.78 18.74
N LEU A 2 -10.04 11.19 18.42
CA LEU A 2 -9.58 12.58 18.61
C LEU A 2 -10.23 13.58 17.64
N ALA A 3 -10.59 13.12 16.44
CA ALA A 3 -11.22 13.94 15.41
C ALA A 3 -12.57 14.53 15.86
N LEU A 4 -13.31 13.82 16.72
CA LEU A 4 -14.57 14.32 17.28
C LEU A 4 -14.39 15.56 18.16
N LYS A 5 -13.21 15.71 18.77
CA LYS A 5 -12.89 16.84 19.67
C LYS A 5 -12.17 17.97 18.94
N TYR A 6 -11.26 17.65 18.03
CA TYR A 6 -10.36 18.62 17.40
C TYR A 6 -10.68 18.91 15.93
N GLY A 7 -11.67 18.23 15.36
CA GLY A 7 -12.06 18.37 13.96
C GLY A 7 -11.33 17.43 13.00
N PRO A 8 -11.69 17.46 11.71
CA PRO A 8 -11.20 16.52 10.69
C PRO A 8 -9.77 16.78 10.21
N ILE A 9 -9.19 17.94 10.56
CA ILE A 9 -7.79 18.28 10.33
C ILE A 9 -7.21 18.69 11.68
N MET A 10 -6.27 17.90 12.20
CA MET A 10 -5.72 18.11 13.54
C MET A 10 -4.20 18.01 13.55
N SER A 11 -3.56 18.86 14.36
CA SER A 11 -2.11 18.83 14.59
C SER A 11 -1.79 17.94 15.79
N LEU A 12 -0.90 16.97 15.58
CA LEU A 12 -0.36 16.10 16.61
C LEU A 12 1.16 16.18 16.61
N ARG A 13 1.77 15.88 17.76
CA ARG A 13 3.21 15.77 17.88
C ARG A 13 3.55 14.33 18.23
N LEU A 14 4.08 13.61 17.25
CA LEU A 14 4.52 12.22 17.36
C LEU A 14 5.94 12.19 17.88
N SER A 15 6.10 12.18 19.21
CA SER A 15 7.39 12.38 19.87
C SER A 15 8.00 13.73 19.46
N HIS A 16 9.07 13.75 18.68
CA HIS A 16 9.73 14.96 18.20
C HIS A 16 9.24 15.41 16.81
N ALA A 17 8.43 14.60 16.12
CA ALA A 17 7.95 14.89 14.77
C ALA A 17 6.54 15.50 14.80
N PRO A 18 6.33 16.75 14.36
CA PRO A 18 4.98 17.28 14.14
C PRO A 18 4.30 16.55 12.97
N ALA A 19 3.02 16.27 13.11
CA ALA A 19 2.21 15.59 12.11
C ALA A 19 0.82 16.23 12.01
N ILE A 20 0.31 16.35 10.79
CA ILE A 20 -1.08 16.72 10.55
C ILE A 20 -1.84 15.44 10.24
N VAL A 21 -2.92 15.19 10.97
CA VAL A 21 -3.81 14.06 10.73
C VAL A 21 -5.07 14.57 10.04
N VAL A 22 -5.44 13.88 8.96
CA VAL A 22 -6.64 14.13 8.16
C VAL A 22 -7.58 12.94 8.33
N SER A 23 -8.82 13.18 8.75
CA SER A 23 -9.74 12.13 9.18
C SER A 23 -11.18 12.29 8.68
N SER A 24 -11.39 12.96 7.54
CA SER A 24 -12.65 12.91 6.79
C SER A 24 -12.38 12.79 5.28
N PRO A 25 -13.32 12.25 4.49
CA PRO A 25 -13.18 12.16 3.04
C PRO A 25 -13.00 13.53 2.36
N GLU A 26 -13.76 14.53 2.81
CA GLU A 26 -13.72 15.89 2.25
C GLU A 26 -12.35 16.53 2.52
N ALA A 27 -11.83 16.36 3.74
CA ALA A 27 -10.50 16.81 4.07
C ALA A 27 -9.43 16.03 3.30
N ALA A 28 -9.58 14.71 3.12
CA ALA A 28 -8.63 13.91 2.34
C ALA A 28 -8.58 14.35 0.86
N GLU A 29 -9.71 14.72 0.27
CA GLU A 29 -9.77 15.24 -1.11
C GLU A 29 -8.92 16.51 -1.29
N LEU A 30 -8.91 17.40 -0.31
CA LEU A 30 -8.09 18.62 -0.34
C LEU A 30 -6.59 18.28 -0.50
N PHE A 31 -6.10 17.27 0.23
CA PHE A 31 -4.67 16.93 0.27
C PHE A 31 -4.26 15.95 -0.84
N LEU A 32 -5.12 15.01 -1.20
CA LEU A 32 -4.80 13.91 -2.11
C LEU A 32 -5.25 14.15 -3.56
N LYS A 33 -6.02 15.21 -3.82
CA LYS A 33 -6.51 15.56 -5.15
C LYS A 33 -6.35 17.05 -5.46
N GLN A 34 -6.90 17.96 -4.64
CA GLN A 34 -6.88 19.39 -4.95
C GLN A 34 -5.47 20.00 -4.83
N HIS A 35 -4.72 19.58 -3.82
CA HIS A 35 -3.35 20.04 -3.55
C HIS A 35 -2.35 18.88 -3.55
N ASP A 36 -2.63 17.83 -4.34
CA ASP A 36 -1.87 16.59 -4.36
C ASP A 36 -0.36 16.80 -4.59
N ALA A 37 0.02 17.67 -5.53
CA ALA A 37 1.41 17.96 -5.85
C ALA A 37 2.18 18.59 -4.67
N VAL A 38 1.50 19.36 -3.81
CA VAL A 38 2.11 19.98 -2.62
C VAL A 38 2.42 18.93 -1.55
N PHE A 39 1.52 17.96 -1.39
CA PHE A 39 1.62 16.93 -0.35
C PHE A 39 2.14 15.57 -0.86
N ALA A 40 2.57 15.49 -2.13
CA ALA A 40 3.01 14.24 -2.74
C ALA A 40 4.34 13.72 -2.16
N SER A 41 5.20 14.59 -1.64
CA SER A 41 6.52 14.21 -1.13
C SER A 41 6.44 13.35 0.13
N ARG A 42 7.25 12.30 0.18
CA ARG A 42 7.38 11.43 1.35
C ARG A 42 8.42 11.96 2.35
N PRO A 43 8.18 11.84 3.66
CA PRO A 43 9.19 12.18 4.65
C PRO A 43 10.36 11.19 4.59
N ILE A 44 11.57 11.68 4.81
CA ILE A 44 12.76 10.85 4.90
C ILE A 44 12.76 10.17 6.28
N ILE A 45 12.60 8.85 6.28
CA ILE A 45 12.63 8.03 7.49
C ILE A 45 13.80 7.04 7.43
N GLN A 46 14.32 6.64 8.60
CA GLN A 46 15.46 5.72 8.69
C GLN A 46 15.19 4.39 7.99
N ALA A 47 13.99 3.82 8.17
CA ALA A 47 13.59 2.58 7.49
C ALA A 47 13.71 2.69 5.96
N GLY A 48 13.33 3.82 5.36
CA GLY A 48 13.47 4.04 3.92
C GLY A 48 14.93 4.21 3.47
N LEU A 49 15.82 4.72 4.32
CA LEU A 49 17.25 4.75 4.02
C LEU A 49 17.83 3.34 3.91
N TYR A 50 17.53 2.47 4.88
CA TYR A 50 18.09 1.13 4.95
C TYR A 50 17.39 0.11 4.04
N LEU A 51 16.06 0.17 3.93
CA LEU A 51 15.27 -0.85 3.21
C LEU A 51 14.95 -0.46 1.76
N SER A 52 15.13 0.80 1.39
CA SER A 52 14.69 1.32 0.08
C SER A 52 15.81 1.95 -0.75
N TYR A 53 17.00 1.36 -0.72
CA TYR A 53 18.16 1.80 -1.52
C TYR A 53 18.47 3.29 -1.33
N GLY A 54 18.45 3.77 -0.09
CA GLY A 54 18.60 5.19 0.22
C GLY A 54 17.37 6.03 -0.18
N ASN A 55 16.16 5.58 0.19
CA ASN A 55 14.87 6.19 -0.18
C ASN A 55 14.56 6.28 -1.68
N LYS A 56 15.16 5.46 -2.53
CA LYS A 56 14.85 5.42 -3.96
C LYS A 56 13.67 4.52 -4.31
N ALA A 57 13.20 3.66 -3.40
CA ALA A 57 11.97 2.91 -3.67
C ALA A 57 10.78 3.84 -3.86
N MET A 58 9.90 3.53 -4.83
CA MET A 58 8.79 4.39 -5.24
C MET A 58 7.86 4.82 -4.09
N ALA A 59 7.68 3.96 -3.08
CA ALA A 59 6.84 4.22 -1.92
C ALA A 59 7.44 5.24 -0.92
N PHE A 60 8.77 5.39 -0.89
CA PHE A 60 9.50 6.17 0.11
C PHE A 60 10.28 7.36 -0.46
N THR A 61 10.43 7.46 -1.78
CA THR A 61 11.11 8.60 -2.41
C THR A 61 10.28 9.88 -2.31
N GLN A 62 10.98 11.02 -2.20
CA GLN A 62 10.38 12.34 -2.32
C GLN A 62 9.82 12.55 -3.72
N TYR A 63 8.81 13.43 -3.84
CA TYR A 63 8.22 13.76 -5.13
C TYR A 63 9.21 14.60 -5.94
N GLY A 64 9.37 14.24 -7.21
CA GLY A 64 10.34 14.86 -8.11
C GLY A 64 10.37 14.14 -9.44
N GLU A 65 11.30 14.53 -10.32
CA GLU A 65 11.44 13.91 -11.64
C GLU A 65 11.67 12.41 -11.56
N TYR A 66 12.55 11.95 -10.67
CA TYR A 66 12.81 10.53 -10.48
C TYR A 66 11.54 9.73 -10.17
N TRP A 67 10.76 10.16 -9.16
CA TRP A 67 9.51 9.50 -8.81
C TRP A 67 8.51 9.51 -9.97
N ARG A 68 8.37 10.63 -10.68
CA ARG A 68 7.44 10.74 -11.83
C ARG A 68 7.82 9.77 -12.95
N HIS A 69 9.11 9.65 -13.26
CA HIS A 69 9.61 8.70 -14.27
C HIS A 69 9.37 7.25 -13.84
N MET A 70 9.71 6.90 -12.60
CA MET A 70 9.48 5.56 -12.07
C MET A 70 8.00 5.18 -12.07
N ARG A 71 7.12 6.09 -11.61
CA ARG A 71 5.67 5.89 -11.64
C ARG A 71 5.17 5.68 -13.06
N LYS A 72 5.61 6.51 -14.01
CA LYS A 72 5.24 6.39 -15.44
C LYS A 72 5.67 5.03 -15.99
N MET A 73 6.88 4.58 -15.71
CA MET A 73 7.37 3.25 -16.12
C MET A 73 6.48 2.12 -15.59
N CYS A 74 6.18 2.13 -14.29
CA CYS A 74 5.31 1.13 -13.68
C CYS A 74 3.91 1.14 -14.29
N THR A 75 3.29 2.32 -14.46
CA THR A 75 1.94 2.43 -15.05
C THR A 75 1.91 1.96 -16.51
N LEU A 76 2.92 2.30 -17.30
CA LEU A 76 2.93 1.97 -18.74
C LEU A 76 3.34 0.53 -19.06
N HIS A 77 4.07 -0.14 -18.16
CA HIS A 77 4.66 -1.45 -18.47
C HIS A 77 4.34 -2.56 -17.48
N LEU A 78 4.20 -2.24 -16.18
CA LEU A 78 4.02 -3.25 -15.14
C LEU A 78 2.55 -3.40 -14.71
N LEU A 79 1.83 -2.30 -14.64
CA LEU A 79 0.47 -2.22 -14.09
C LEU A 79 -0.59 -1.93 -15.17
N THR A 80 -0.33 -2.37 -16.41
CA THR A 80 -1.32 -2.25 -17.49
C THR A 80 -2.35 -3.38 -17.41
N PRO A 81 -3.59 -3.16 -17.90
CA PRO A 81 -4.60 -4.22 -17.94
C PRO A 81 -4.10 -5.49 -18.65
N ALA A 82 -3.38 -5.34 -19.76
CA ALA A 82 -2.79 -6.46 -20.50
C ALA A 82 -1.75 -7.22 -19.67
N LYS A 83 -0.89 -6.50 -18.94
CA LYS A 83 0.11 -7.14 -18.06
C LYS A 83 -0.57 -7.87 -16.91
N VAL A 84 -1.56 -7.25 -16.27
CA VAL A 84 -2.36 -7.88 -15.20
C VAL A 84 -3.04 -9.16 -15.70
N ALA A 85 -3.66 -9.12 -16.89
CA ALA A 85 -4.29 -10.28 -17.52
C ALA A 85 -3.29 -11.39 -17.85
N SER A 86 -2.06 -11.05 -18.27
CA SER A 86 -1.03 -12.06 -18.56
C SER A 86 -0.65 -12.93 -17.36
N PHE A 87 -0.86 -12.45 -16.13
CA PHE A 87 -0.63 -13.19 -14.88
C PHE A 87 -1.88 -13.90 -14.34
N GLU A 88 -3.01 -13.83 -15.06
CA GLU A 88 -4.28 -14.43 -14.61
C GLU A 88 -4.13 -15.93 -14.34
N GLY A 89 -3.50 -16.68 -15.26
CA GLY A 89 -3.31 -18.13 -15.10
C GLY A 89 -2.53 -18.51 -13.84
N LEU A 90 -1.48 -17.75 -13.50
CA LEU A 90 -0.69 -17.96 -12.29
C LEU A 90 -1.53 -17.71 -11.04
N ARG A 91 -2.23 -16.57 -10.96
CA ARG A 91 -3.08 -16.23 -9.82
C ARG A 91 -4.20 -17.25 -9.63
N THR A 92 -4.84 -17.68 -10.71
CA THR A 92 -5.89 -18.71 -10.65
C THR A 92 -5.33 -20.02 -10.10
N ALA A 93 -4.14 -20.45 -10.56
CA ALA A 93 -3.52 -21.67 -10.06
C ALA A 93 -3.19 -21.61 -8.55
N GLU A 94 -2.64 -20.49 -8.06
CA GLU A 94 -2.34 -20.30 -6.63
C GLU A 94 -3.61 -20.27 -5.77
N ILE A 95 -4.64 -19.54 -6.22
CA ILE A 95 -5.94 -19.50 -5.53
C ILE A 95 -6.57 -20.89 -5.49
N GLU A 96 -6.60 -21.62 -6.60
CA GLU A 96 -7.14 -22.98 -6.63
C GLU A 96 -6.39 -23.93 -5.69
N LYS A 97 -5.06 -23.81 -5.61
CA LYS A 97 -4.24 -24.59 -4.68
C LYS A 97 -4.62 -24.29 -3.22
N ALA A 98 -4.78 -23.02 -2.87
CA ALA A 98 -5.22 -22.62 -1.53
C ALA A 98 -6.62 -23.12 -1.21
N VAL A 99 -7.58 -22.99 -2.13
CA VAL A 99 -8.95 -23.49 -1.97
C VAL A 99 -8.96 -25.01 -1.80
N ARG A 100 -8.23 -25.76 -2.63
CA ARG A 100 -8.12 -27.22 -2.50
C ARG A 100 -7.54 -27.63 -1.15
N HIS A 101 -6.58 -26.88 -0.62
CA HIS A 101 -6.06 -27.13 0.72
C HIS A 101 -7.14 -26.93 1.78
N LEU A 102 -7.84 -25.79 1.75
CA LEU A 102 -8.93 -25.50 2.68
C LEU A 102 -10.04 -26.55 2.64
N MET A 103 -10.39 -27.05 1.45
CA MET A 103 -11.36 -28.13 1.32
C MET A 103 -10.90 -29.43 1.99
N LYS A 104 -9.62 -29.78 1.89
CA LYS A 104 -9.06 -30.98 2.55
C LYS A 104 -9.09 -30.82 4.08
N SER A 105 -8.64 -29.68 4.60
CA SER A 105 -8.67 -29.41 6.04
C SER A 105 -10.10 -29.38 6.58
N ALA A 106 -11.07 -28.87 5.81
CA ALA A 106 -12.48 -28.90 6.18
C ALA A 106 -13.02 -30.33 6.30
N VAL A 107 -12.67 -31.23 5.36
CA VAL A 107 -13.04 -32.65 5.43
C VAL A 107 -12.39 -33.33 6.65
N ALA A 108 -11.12 -33.01 6.92
CA ALA A 108 -10.40 -33.51 8.08
C ALA A 108 -10.83 -32.86 9.41
N ARG A 109 -11.69 -31.83 9.36
CA ARG A 109 -12.10 -30.99 10.50
C ARG A 109 -10.92 -30.38 11.26
N GLU A 110 -9.90 -30.00 10.52
CA GLU A 110 -8.71 -29.33 11.04
C GLU A 110 -8.94 -27.83 11.18
N VAL A 111 -8.39 -27.24 12.23
CA VAL A 111 -8.33 -25.78 12.39
C VAL A 111 -7.24 -25.25 11.46
N VAL A 112 -7.55 -24.19 10.71
CA VAL A 112 -6.62 -23.56 9.78
C VAL A 112 -6.42 -22.10 10.17
N ASP A 113 -5.16 -21.68 10.23
CA ASP A 113 -4.80 -20.27 10.26
C ASP A 113 -4.96 -19.67 8.85
N VAL A 114 -5.93 -18.78 8.70
CA VAL A 114 -6.25 -18.15 7.41
C VAL A 114 -5.26 -17.03 7.07
N GLU A 115 -4.68 -16.37 8.07
CA GLU A 115 -3.69 -15.31 7.84
C GLU A 115 -2.41 -15.91 7.27
N GLU A 116 -1.91 -16.98 7.88
CA GLU A 116 -0.79 -17.75 7.34
C GLU A 116 -1.10 -18.27 5.94
N ARG A 117 -2.30 -18.84 5.76
CA ARG A 117 -2.74 -19.36 4.45
C ARG A 117 -2.72 -18.33 3.33
N VAL A 118 -3.24 -17.13 3.60
CA VAL A 118 -3.28 -16.06 2.62
C VAL A 118 -1.87 -15.50 2.37
N GLY A 119 -1.03 -15.46 3.40
CA GLY A 119 0.37 -15.05 3.29
C GLY A 119 1.25 -15.97 2.42
N GLU A 120 0.87 -17.24 2.26
CA GLU A 120 1.54 -18.20 1.38
C GLU A 120 1.21 -18.02 -0.12
N LEU A 121 0.19 -17.22 -0.46
CA LEU A 121 -0.15 -16.96 -1.86
C LEU A 121 0.98 -16.18 -2.53
N ILE A 122 1.57 -16.78 -3.57
CA ILE A 122 2.59 -16.12 -4.38
C ILE A 122 1.88 -15.16 -5.35
N GLU A 123 2.28 -13.88 -5.33
CA GLU A 123 1.92 -12.89 -6.36
C GLU A 123 2.85 -12.94 -7.57
#